data_AF-A0A817N6T4-F1
#
_entry.id   AF-A0A817N6T4-F1
#
_cell.length_a   1.000
_cell.length_b   1.000
_cell.length_c   1.000
_cell.angle_alpha   90.00
_cell.angle_beta   90.00
_cell.angle_gamma   90.00
#
_symmetry.space_group_name_H-M   'P 1'
#
loop_
_entity.id
_entity.type
_entity.pdbx_description
1 polymer ?
#
loop_
_entity_poly.entity_id
_entity_poly.type
_entity_poly.pdbx_seq_one_letter_code
_entity_poly.pdbx_strand_id
1 'polypeptide(L)'
;LSRRKVCDGQSDCSDGSDEDTRFCSRYTCRPTEYRCLSGGCIPYIERCDRKIDCNDGSDENNAFQPCVYPQCPEGQFTCTNFRCIDNFKRCNGYDDCNDGNATDEVGCPSRICNGTNSMKCPNNNICIQRSYLCDGDNDCGDNSDESPIFCHSIQCNTSLYIKYKSFICINLFIFLNIAEFR
;
A
#
# COMPACT_ATOMS: atom_id res chain seq x y z
N LEU A 1 -16.68 -28.84 8.93
CA LEU A 1 -16.22 -27.49 8.53
C LEU A 1 -15.04 -27.60 7.56
N SER A 2 -14.76 -26.53 6.81
CA SER A 2 -13.51 -26.42 6.03
C SER A 2 -12.31 -26.47 6.97
N ARG A 3 -11.17 -27.01 6.54
CA ARG A 3 -9.93 -27.05 7.35
C ARG A 3 -9.35 -25.65 7.62
N ARG A 4 -9.80 -24.64 6.87
CA ARG A 4 -9.50 -23.23 7.11
C ARG A 4 -10.16 -22.69 8.38
N LYS A 5 -11.30 -23.27 8.78
CA LYS A 5 -12.20 -22.87 9.86
C LYS A 5 -12.07 -23.76 11.10
N VAL A 6 -10.90 -24.34 11.30
CA VAL A 6 -10.64 -25.28 12.39
C VAL A 6 -9.38 -24.81 13.07
N CYS A 7 -9.48 -24.49 14.35
CA CYS A 7 -8.40 -23.90 15.12
C CYS A 7 -7.89 -22.60 14.48
N ASP A 8 -8.79 -21.77 13.94
CA ASP A 8 -8.46 -20.54 13.22
C ASP A 8 -8.68 -19.27 14.08
N GLY A 9 -8.99 -19.47 15.36
CA GLY A 9 -9.26 -18.42 16.34
C GLY A 9 -10.69 -17.90 16.35
N GLN A 10 -11.59 -18.46 15.53
CA GLN A 10 -12.99 -18.07 15.46
C GLN A 10 -13.91 -19.27 15.74
N SER A 11 -14.94 -19.06 16.57
CA SER A 11 -15.98 -20.07 16.79
C SER A 11 -16.93 -20.08 15.58
N ASP A 12 -16.67 -20.95 14.62
CA ASP A 12 -17.52 -21.15 13.43
C ASP A 12 -18.57 -22.24 13.64
N CYS A 13 -18.39 -23.14 14.59
CA CYS A 13 -19.42 -24.08 15.00
C CYS A 13 -20.23 -23.59 16.20
N SER A 14 -21.48 -24.08 16.32
CA SER A 14 -22.43 -23.63 17.35
C SER A 14 -22.01 -24.00 18.78
N ASP A 15 -21.17 -25.02 18.94
CA ASP A 15 -20.63 -25.48 20.22
C ASP A 15 -19.17 -25.05 20.47
N GLY A 16 -18.56 -24.31 19.53
CA GLY A 16 -17.17 -23.83 19.61
C GLY A 16 -16.11 -24.94 19.65
N SER A 17 -16.48 -26.16 19.30
CA SER A 17 -15.60 -27.34 19.30
C SER A 17 -14.46 -27.27 18.28
N ASP A 18 -14.59 -26.44 17.24
CA ASP A 18 -13.54 -26.12 16.28
C ASP A 18 -12.35 -25.38 16.91
N GLU A 19 -12.56 -24.67 18.01
CA GLU A 19 -11.53 -23.96 18.77
C GLU A 19 -11.20 -24.63 20.12
N ASP A 20 -11.58 -25.90 20.31
CA ASP A 20 -11.22 -26.64 21.52
C ASP A 20 -9.69 -26.79 21.63
N THR A 21 -9.13 -26.23 22.70
CA THR A 21 -7.67 -26.20 22.94
C THR A 21 -7.02 -27.59 22.95
N ARG A 22 -7.71 -28.63 23.44
CA ARG A 22 -7.15 -29.99 23.50
C ARG A 22 -7.12 -30.61 22.12
N PHE A 23 -8.16 -30.38 21.31
CA PHE A 23 -8.19 -30.78 19.92
C PHE A 23 -7.11 -30.04 19.11
N CYS A 24 -7.06 -28.70 19.21
CA CYS A 24 -6.15 -27.86 18.46
C CYS A 24 -4.66 -28.09 18.79
N SER A 25 -4.35 -28.51 20.02
CA SER A 25 -2.97 -28.89 20.40
C SER A 25 -2.43 -30.12 19.65
N ARG A 26 -3.31 -30.96 19.09
CA ARG A 26 -2.96 -32.17 18.34
C ARG A 26 -3.34 -32.08 16.86
N TYR A 27 -4.11 -31.07 16.50
CA TYR A 27 -4.53 -30.83 15.13
C TYR A 27 -3.35 -30.38 14.29
N THR A 28 -3.15 -31.05 13.15
CA THR A 28 -2.06 -30.78 12.22
C THR A 28 -2.58 -30.63 10.81
N CYS A 29 -1.95 -29.72 10.06
CA CYS A 29 -2.22 -29.56 8.65
C CYS A 29 -1.65 -30.74 7.85
N ARG A 30 -2.23 -31.01 6.67
CA ARG A 30 -1.71 -32.02 5.76
C ARG A 30 -0.35 -31.58 5.23
N PRO A 31 0.50 -32.50 4.74
CA PRO A 31 1.80 -32.14 4.17
C PRO A 31 1.74 -31.17 2.97
N THR A 32 0.60 -31.08 2.29
CA THR A 32 0.35 -30.17 1.16
C THR A 32 -0.33 -28.86 1.57
N GLU A 33 -0.51 -28.63 2.87
CA GLU A 33 -1.14 -27.45 3.44
C GLU A 33 -0.11 -26.62 4.22
N TYR A 34 -0.35 -25.31 4.27
CA TYR A 34 0.31 -24.39 5.17
C TYR A 34 -0.56 -24.17 6.41
N ARG A 35 0.08 -24.07 7.57
CA ARG A 35 -0.58 -23.76 8.85
C ARG A 35 -0.43 -22.28 9.14
N CYS A 36 -1.55 -21.55 9.18
CA CYS A 36 -1.61 -20.17 9.61
C CYS A 36 -1.12 -20.04 11.07
N LEU A 37 -0.65 -18.85 11.48
CA LEU A 37 -0.27 -18.63 12.88
C LEU A 37 -1.49 -18.68 13.81
N SER A 38 -2.66 -18.31 13.31
CA SER A 38 -3.96 -18.52 13.97
C SER A 38 -4.25 -19.99 14.23
N GLY A 39 -3.72 -20.90 13.39
CA GLY A 39 -3.77 -22.35 13.54
C GLY A 39 -4.52 -23.08 12.41
N GLY A 40 -5.35 -22.35 11.64
CA GLY A 40 -6.09 -22.88 10.48
C GLY A 40 -5.16 -23.37 9.36
N CYS A 41 -5.70 -24.18 8.45
CA CYS A 41 -4.94 -24.76 7.34
C CYS A 41 -5.44 -24.28 5.98
N ILE A 42 -4.51 -23.76 5.15
CA ILE A 42 -4.75 -23.41 3.75
C ILE A 42 -3.89 -24.28 2.82
N PRO A 43 -4.29 -24.56 1.57
CA PRO A 43 -3.40 -25.08 0.53
C PRO A 43 -2.05 -24.36 0.46
N TYR A 44 -0.95 -25.09 0.30
CA TYR A 44 0.39 -24.46 0.24
C TYR A 44 0.55 -23.48 -0.93
N ILE A 45 -0.20 -23.66 -2.02
CA ILE A 45 -0.20 -22.76 -3.18
C ILE A 45 -0.82 -21.38 -2.88
N GLU A 46 -1.61 -21.28 -1.82
CA GLU A 46 -2.22 -20.02 -1.35
C GLU A 46 -1.30 -19.28 -0.38
N ARG A 47 -0.13 -19.83 -0.06
CA ARG A 47 0.89 -19.11 0.70
C ARG A 47 1.70 -18.24 -0.25
N CYS A 48 1.85 -16.96 0.06
CA CYS A 48 2.56 -15.98 -0.77
C CYS A 48 1.92 -15.81 -2.16
N ASP A 49 0.59 -15.87 -2.24
CA ASP A 49 -0.16 -15.71 -3.48
C ASP A 49 -0.70 -14.28 -3.68
N ARG A 50 -0.42 -13.38 -2.72
CA ARG A 50 -0.83 -11.96 -2.64
C ARG A 50 -2.28 -11.77 -2.17
N LYS A 51 -2.91 -12.80 -1.60
CA LYS A 51 -4.21 -12.71 -0.96
C LYS A 51 -4.09 -13.13 0.49
N ILE A 52 -4.88 -12.49 1.34
CA ILE A 52 -5.01 -12.90 2.74
C ILE A 52 -6.01 -14.05 2.78
N ASP A 53 -5.51 -15.28 2.78
CA ASP A 53 -6.27 -16.51 2.97
C ASP A 53 -6.28 -16.97 4.44
N CYS A 54 -5.23 -16.64 5.21
CA CYS A 54 -5.27 -16.80 6.66
C CYS A 54 -5.99 -15.62 7.32
N ASN A 55 -6.83 -15.89 8.34
CA ASN A 55 -7.53 -14.83 9.08
C ASN A 55 -6.61 -13.78 9.71
N ASP A 56 -5.36 -14.14 9.96
CA ASP A 56 -4.32 -13.29 10.53
C ASP A 56 -3.30 -12.75 9.49
N GLY A 57 -3.49 -13.06 8.20
CA GLY A 57 -2.57 -12.69 7.11
C GLY A 57 -1.19 -13.32 7.20
N SER A 58 -1.02 -14.37 8.00
CA SER A 58 0.28 -15.02 8.22
C SER A 58 0.81 -15.82 7.02
N ASP A 59 -0.03 -16.08 6.04
CA ASP A 59 0.29 -16.63 4.73
C ASP A 59 1.06 -15.67 3.84
N GLU A 60 0.86 -14.36 4.03
CA GLU A 60 1.49 -13.28 3.27
C GLU A 60 2.57 -12.53 4.07
N ASN A 61 2.82 -12.94 5.32
CA ASN A 61 3.72 -12.25 6.23
C ASN A 61 5.15 -12.81 6.18
N ASN A 62 6.10 -11.96 5.79
CA ASN A 62 7.54 -12.27 5.75
C ASN A 62 8.24 -12.34 7.13
N ALA A 63 7.59 -11.95 8.22
CA ALA A 63 8.23 -11.80 9.53
C ALA A 63 8.65 -13.13 10.19
N PHE A 64 7.87 -14.20 9.98
CA PHE A 64 8.10 -15.49 10.64
C PHE A 64 8.81 -16.49 9.73
N GLN A 65 8.55 -16.40 8.43
CA GLN A 65 9.21 -17.22 7.43
C GLN A 65 9.26 -16.43 6.12
N PRO A 66 10.40 -16.44 5.39
CA PRO A 66 10.47 -15.81 4.08
C PRO A 66 9.37 -16.33 3.17
N CYS A 67 8.60 -15.39 2.63
CA CYS A 67 7.57 -15.58 1.66
C CYS A 67 8.20 -15.45 0.27
N VAL A 68 8.13 -16.51 -0.51
CA VAL A 68 8.66 -16.51 -1.87
C VAL A 68 7.48 -16.40 -2.82
N TYR A 69 7.22 -15.18 -3.25
CA TYR A 69 6.17 -14.89 -4.22
C TYR A 69 6.51 -15.51 -5.58
N PRO A 70 5.54 -16.17 -6.25
CA PRO A 70 5.72 -16.60 -7.62
C PRO A 70 5.95 -15.39 -8.51
N GLN A 71 6.78 -15.58 -9.54
CA GLN A 71 7.01 -14.56 -10.56
C GLN A 71 5.66 -14.15 -11.18
N CYS A 72 5.54 -12.87 -11.52
CA CYS A 72 4.34 -12.41 -12.22
C CYS A 72 4.20 -13.14 -13.57
N PRO A 73 2.97 -13.41 -14.02
CA PRO A 73 2.70 -13.91 -15.37
C PRO A 73 3.42 -13.11 -16.46
N GLU A 74 3.65 -13.75 -17.60
CA GLU A 74 4.23 -13.08 -18.76
C GLU A 74 3.39 -11.86 -19.15
N GLY A 75 4.06 -10.75 -19.45
CA GLY A 75 3.38 -9.48 -19.76
C GLY A 75 3.08 -8.60 -18.53
N GLN A 76 3.45 -9.03 -17.32
CA GLN A 76 3.32 -8.24 -16.09
C GLN A 76 4.68 -7.83 -15.50
N PHE A 77 4.67 -6.75 -14.74
CA PHE A 77 5.79 -6.24 -13.95
C PHE A 77 5.59 -6.59 -12.47
N THR A 78 6.69 -6.93 -11.79
CA THR A 78 6.69 -7.24 -10.36
C THR A 78 7.17 -6.03 -9.55
N CYS A 79 6.27 -5.47 -8.74
CA CYS A 79 6.56 -4.39 -7.79
C CYS A 79 7.45 -4.87 -6.63
N THR A 80 8.00 -3.94 -5.84
CA THR A 80 8.86 -4.28 -4.69
C THR A 80 8.07 -4.90 -3.53
N ASN A 81 6.78 -4.56 -3.40
CA ASN A 81 5.83 -5.26 -2.51
C ASN A 81 5.30 -6.58 -3.11
N PHE A 82 5.94 -7.10 -4.16
CA PHE A 82 5.60 -8.32 -4.89
C PHE A 82 4.27 -8.32 -5.65
N ARG A 83 3.51 -7.21 -5.66
CA ARG A 83 2.30 -7.08 -6.46
C ARG A 83 2.62 -7.13 -7.95
N CYS A 84 1.68 -7.65 -8.75
CA CYS A 84 1.78 -7.61 -10.20
C CYS A 84 0.92 -6.49 -10.78
N ILE A 85 1.49 -5.79 -11.74
CA ILE A 85 0.79 -4.83 -12.59
C ILE A 85 1.06 -5.17 -14.04
N ASP A 86 0.20 -4.75 -14.97
CA ASP A 86 0.45 -4.96 -16.39
C ASP A 86 1.70 -4.19 -16.84
N ASN A 87 2.49 -4.73 -17.78
CA ASN A 87 3.73 -4.08 -18.23
C ASN A 87 3.51 -2.68 -18.82
N PHE A 88 2.34 -2.39 -19.38
CA PHE A 88 2.04 -1.05 -19.91
C PHE A 88 1.84 -0.01 -18.79
N LYS A 89 1.67 -0.45 -17.54
CA LYS A 89 1.58 0.42 -16.37
C LYS A 89 2.95 0.85 -15.86
N ARG A 90 3.99 0.08 -16.15
CA ARG A 90 5.37 0.48 -15.81
C ARG A 90 5.76 1.74 -16.58
N CYS A 91 6.27 2.74 -15.87
CA CYS A 91 6.67 4.04 -16.41
C CYS A 91 5.51 4.86 -17.05
N ASN A 92 4.27 4.60 -16.65
CA ASN A 92 3.08 5.28 -17.16
C ASN A 92 2.77 6.59 -16.43
N GLY A 93 3.56 6.95 -15.41
CA GLY A 93 3.52 8.18 -14.63
C GLY A 93 2.49 8.19 -13.53
N TYR A 94 2.03 7.02 -13.09
CA TYR A 94 1.15 6.83 -11.94
C TYR A 94 1.79 5.82 -11.01
N ASP A 95 1.58 5.94 -9.69
CA ASP A 95 1.95 4.87 -8.76
C ASP A 95 0.93 3.72 -8.87
N ASP A 96 1.17 2.80 -9.81
CA ASP A 96 0.34 1.61 -9.94
C ASP A 96 0.76 0.53 -8.94
N CYS A 97 1.99 0.56 -8.41
CA CYS A 97 2.47 -0.43 -7.42
C CYS A 97 1.87 -0.23 -6.02
N ASN A 98 1.67 1.02 -5.59
CA ASN A 98 1.28 1.42 -4.23
C ASN A 98 2.19 0.78 -3.17
N ASP A 99 3.49 0.76 -3.41
CA ASP A 99 4.49 0.16 -2.51
C ASP A 99 5.26 1.21 -1.68
N GLY A 100 4.77 2.46 -1.70
CA GLY A 100 5.35 3.59 -0.97
C GLY A 100 6.56 4.23 -1.66
N ASN A 101 7.12 3.60 -2.69
CA ASN A 101 8.23 4.16 -3.47
C ASN A 101 7.93 4.25 -4.98
N ALA A 102 6.69 3.93 -5.39
CA ALA A 102 6.23 3.88 -6.77
C ALA A 102 7.22 3.16 -7.69
N THR A 103 7.56 1.90 -7.36
CA THR A 103 8.71 1.23 -8.01
C THR A 103 8.53 0.95 -9.50
N ASP A 104 7.30 0.98 -9.99
CA ASP A 104 6.95 0.98 -11.41
C ASP A 104 7.34 2.28 -12.13
N GLU A 105 7.58 3.36 -11.41
CA GLU A 105 7.98 4.68 -11.91
C GLU A 105 9.45 5.04 -11.61
N VAL A 106 10.22 4.10 -11.06
CA VAL A 106 11.65 4.25 -10.76
C VAL A 106 12.51 3.61 -11.85
N GLY A 107 13.63 4.26 -12.21
CA GLY A 107 14.55 3.74 -13.24
C GLY A 107 14.00 3.79 -14.67
N CYS A 108 13.01 4.64 -14.90
CA CYS A 108 12.33 4.81 -16.18
C CYS A 108 12.99 5.89 -17.05
N PRO A 109 12.86 5.82 -18.39
CA PRO A 109 13.23 6.94 -19.28
C PRO A 109 12.50 8.22 -18.89
N SER A 110 13.16 9.37 -19.04
CA SER A 110 12.52 10.65 -18.73
C SER A 110 11.29 10.85 -19.62
N ARG A 111 10.14 11.13 -18.99
CA ARG A 111 8.88 11.43 -19.66
C ARG A 111 8.46 12.88 -19.44
N ILE A 112 7.63 13.37 -20.36
CA ILE A 112 6.90 14.62 -20.19
C ILE A 112 5.50 14.26 -19.72
N CYS A 113 5.03 14.90 -18.64
CA CYS A 113 3.66 14.70 -18.18
C CYS A 113 2.67 15.34 -19.16
N ASN A 114 1.64 14.57 -19.54
CA ASN A 114 0.61 15.07 -20.44
C ASN A 114 -0.28 16.07 -19.70
N GLY A 115 -0.42 17.28 -20.25
CA GLY A 115 -1.28 18.34 -19.71
C GLY A 115 -0.53 19.62 -19.37
N THR A 116 -1.16 20.76 -19.61
CA THR A 116 -0.58 22.09 -19.33
C THR A 116 -0.42 22.35 -17.83
N ASN A 117 -1.20 21.67 -16.98
CA ASN A 117 -1.22 21.83 -15.53
C ASN A 117 -0.66 20.62 -14.75
N SER A 118 -0.06 19.64 -15.44
CA SER A 118 0.64 18.54 -14.79
C SER A 118 2.15 18.81 -14.75
N MET A 119 2.82 18.19 -13.77
CA MET A 119 4.27 18.19 -13.68
C MET A 119 4.78 16.85 -13.20
N LYS A 120 6.04 16.56 -13.55
CA LYS A 120 6.73 15.35 -13.14
C LYS A 120 7.35 15.56 -11.77
N CYS A 121 7.21 14.59 -10.88
CA CYS A 121 7.94 14.54 -9.63
C CYS A 121 9.46 14.48 -9.86
N PRO A 122 10.29 14.91 -8.90
CA PRO A 122 11.72 15.11 -9.11
C PRO A 122 12.51 13.81 -9.17
N ASN A 123 12.14 12.84 -8.33
CA ASN A 123 12.93 11.62 -8.10
C ASN A 123 12.35 10.37 -8.79
N ASN A 124 11.13 10.44 -9.30
CA ASN A 124 10.48 9.35 -10.01
C ASN A 124 9.70 9.89 -11.22
N ASN A 125 9.03 9.01 -11.96
CA ASN A 125 8.29 9.39 -13.15
C ASN A 125 6.81 9.74 -12.92
N ILE A 126 6.37 9.83 -11.67
CA ILE A 126 4.98 10.18 -11.33
C ILE A 126 4.65 11.57 -11.86
N CYS A 127 3.44 11.69 -12.40
CA CYS A 127 2.87 12.93 -12.91
C CYS A 127 1.71 13.39 -12.02
N ILE A 128 1.90 14.50 -11.33
CA ILE A 128 0.87 15.10 -10.47
C ILE A 128 0.35 16.41 -11.07
N GLN A 129 -0.81 16.86 -10.63
CA GLN A 129 -1.29 18.21 -10.94
C GLN A 129 -0.48 19.23 -10.15
N ARG A 130 -0.28 20.43 -10.71
CA ARG A 130 0.35 21.54 -9.98
C ARG A 130 -0.38 21.94 -8.69
N SER A 131 -1.66 21.57 -8.56
CA SER A 131 -2.46 21.80 -7.34
C SER A 131 -2.09 20.85 -6.21
N TYR A 132 -1.47 19.71 -6.50
CA TYR A 132 -1.00 18.70 -5.53
C TYR A 132 0.45 18.97 -5.10
N LEU A 133 0.87 20.23 -5.17
CA LEU A 133 2.15 20.64 -4.63
C LEU A 133 1.86 21.41 -3.37
N CYS A 134 2.46 20.99 -2.26
CA CYS A 134 2.39 21.69 -0.98
C CYS A 134 0.95 21.76 -0.43
N ASP A 135 0.13 20.77 -0.76
CA ASP A 135 -1.23 20.62 -0.25
C ASP A 135 -1.30 19.76 1.02
N GLY A 136 -0.17 19.16 1.40
CA GLY A 136 0.02 18.40 2.63
C GLY A 136 -0.15 16.90 2.47
N ASP A 137 -0.43 16.43 1.26
CA ASP A 137 -0.53 15.02 0.91
C ASP A 137 0.76 14.54 0.19
N ASN A 138 0.97 13.22 0.17
CA ASN A 138 2.13 12.61 -0.51
C ASN A 138 1.69 12.07 -1.86
N ASP A 139 1.58 12.93 -2.86
CA ASP A 139 1.17 12.59 -4.22
C ASP A 139 2.33 12.08 -5.07
N CYS A 140 3.58 12.45 -4.74
CA CYS A 140 4.77 11.93 -5.39
C CYS A 140 5.25 10.57 -4.85
N GLY A 141 4.62 10.01 -3.82
CA GLY A 141 5.04 8.76 -3.17
C GLY A 141 6.27 8.90 -2.27
N ASP A 142 7.19 9.82 -2.57
CA ASP A 142 8.42 10.09 -1.82
C ASP A 142 8.41 11.42 -1.01
N ASN A 143 7.25 12.09 -0.91
CA ASN A 143 7.03 13.42 -0.30
C ASN A 143 7.85 14.56 -0.94
N SER A 144 8.30 14.40 -2.18
CA SER A 144 9.11 15.43 -2.85
C SER A 144 8.32 16.67 -3.29
N ASP A 145 7.02 16.50 -3.57
CA ASP A 145 5.98 17.51 -3.76
C ASP A 145 5.79 18.43 -2.55
N GLU A 146 5.97 17.90 -1.34
CA GLU A 146 5.87 18.63 -0.08
C GLU A 146 7.21 19.23 0.39
N SER A 147 8.27 19.06 -0.41
CA SER A 147 9.60 19.50 0.00
C SER A 147 9.75 21.03 -0.06
N PRO A 148 10.53 21.63 0.87
CA PRO A 148 10.75 23.08 0.88
C PRO A 148 11.31 23.64 -0.43
N ILE A 149 12.02 22.84 -1.22
CA ILE A 149 12.61 23.25 -2.50
C ILE A 149 11.51 23.59 -3.52
N PHE A 150 10.40 22.83 -3.53
CA PHE A 150 9.26 23.06 -4.40
C PHE A 150 8.28 24.07 -3.80
N CYS A 151 8.09 24.05 -2.48
CA CYS A 151 7.18 24.96 -1.77
C CYS A 151 7.73 26.38 -1.55
N HIS A 152 9.04 26.61 -1.73
CA HIS A 152 9.63 27.94 -1.57
C HIS A 152 9.12 28.94 -2.63
N SER A 153 8.89 28.46 -3.86
CA SER A 153 8.44 29.28 -5.00
C SER A 153 6.92 29.30 -5.22
N ILE A 154 6.14 28.53 -4.45
CA ILE A 154 4.68 28.53 -4.60
C ILE A 154 4.07 29.69 -3.80
N GLN A 155 3.40 30.58 -4.54
CA GLN A 155 2.40 31.48 -4.01
C GLN A 155 1.08 30.68 -3.94
N CYS A 156 0.46 30.56 -2.76
CA CYS A 156 -0.87 29.95 -2.67
C CYS A 156 -1.82 30.82 -3.52
N ASN A 157 -2.14 30.37 -4.73
CA ASN A 157 -2.71 31.22 -5.80
C ASN A 157 -4.22 31.43 -5.68
N THR A 158 -4.81 31.12 -4.53
CA THR A 158 -6.25 31.20 -4.27
C THR A 158 -6.51 31.95 -2.97
N SER A 159 -7.43 32.92 -3.00
CA SER A 159 -7.82 33.74 -1.82
C SER A 159 -8.41 32.93 -0.65
N LEU A 160 -8.61 31.62 -0.84
CA LEU A 160 -9.10 30.67 0.15
C LEU A 160 -7.99 29.93 0.89
N TYR A 161 -6.72 30.08 0.53
CA TYR A 161 -5.60 29.34 1.14
C TYR A 161 -4.51 30.28 1.64
N ILE A 162 -3.99 30.03 2.84
CA ILE A 162 -2.91 30.82 3.47
C ILE A 162 -1.71 29.95 3.81
N LYS A 163 -0.52 30.56 3.72
CA LYS A 163 0.76 29.91 3.98
C LYS A 163 0.96 29.69 5.49
N TYR A 164 0.77 28.47 5.96
CA TYR A 164 1.01 28.07 7.34
C TYR A 164 2.43 27.49 7.49
N LYS A 165 3.14 27.91 8.55
CA LYS A 165 4.53 27.52 8.84
C LYS A 165 5.44 27.54 7.59
N SER A 166 5.28 28.57 6.77
CA SER A 166 6.12 28.84 5.58
C SER A 166 6.04 27.85 4.42
N PHE A 167 5.32 26.73 4.51
CA PHE A 167 5.38 25.69 3.47
C PHE A 167 4.05 24.97 3.15
N ILE A 168 3.02 25.12 3.98
CA ILE A 168 1.73 24.42 3.79
C ILE A 168 0.66 25.42 3.35
N CYS A 169 -0.05 25.18 2.25
CA CYS A 169 -1.22 25.96 1.88
C CYS A 169 -2.46 25.42 2.61
N ILE A 170 -2.88 26.06 3.70
CA ILE A 170 -4.06 25.65 4.48
C ILE A 170 -5.27 26.48 4.09
N ASN A 171 -6.43 25.85 3.95
CA ASN A 171 -7.69 26.54 3.71
C ASN A 171 -7.99 27.54 4.86
N LEU A 172 -8.39 28.76 4.52
CA LEU A 172 -8.66 29.86 5.46
C LEU A 172 -9.70 29.47 6.53
N PHE A 173 -10.70 28.67 6.17
CA PHE A 173 -11.70 28.16 7.11
C PHE A 173 -11.10 27.20 8.15
N ILE A 174 -10.10 26.41 7.75
CA ILE A 174 -9.40 25.47 8.64
C ILE A 174 -8.47 26.23 9.59
N PHE A 175 -7.73 27.22 9.08
CA PHE A 175 -6.83 28.02 9.90
C PHE A 175 -7.54 28.78 11.03
N LEU A 176 -8.72 29.36 10.77
CA LEU A 176 -9.50 30.06 11.79
C LEU A 176 -9.92 29.14 12.95
N ASN A 177 -10.19 27.86 12.67
CA ASN A 177 -10.51 26.88 13.71
C ASN A 177 -9.28 26.45 14.54
N ILE A 178 -8.06 26.53 13.97
CA ILE A 178 -6.81 26.19 14.68
C ILE A 178 -6.37 27.35 15.59
N ALA A 179 -6.71 28.60 15.23
CA ALA A 179 -6.32 29.80 15.98
C ALA A 179 -7.15 30.04 17.26
N GLU A 180 -8.32 29.41 17.42
CA GLU A 180 -9.15 29.54 18.63
C GLU A 180 -8.69 28.66 19.81
N PHE A 181 -7.68 27.80 19.64
CA PHE A 181 -7.15 26.92 20.68
C PHE A 181 -5.81 27.38 21.29
N ARG A 182 -5.51 28.68 21.28
CA ARG A 182 -4.33 29.23 21.95
C ARG A 182 -4.65 30.29 22.98
#